data_AF-A0A1V9ADK5-F1
#
_entry.id   AF-A0A1V9ADK5-F1
#
_cell.length_a   1.000
_cell.length_b   1.000
_cell.length_c   1.000
_cell.angle_alpha   90.00
_cell.angle_beta   90.00
_cell.angle_gamma   90.00
#
_symmetry.space_group_name_H-M   'P 1'
#
loop_
_entity.id
_entity.type
_entity.pdbx_description
1 polymer ?
#
loop_
_entity_poly.entity_id
_entity_poly.type
_entity_poly.pdbx_seq_one_letter_code
_entity_poly.pdbx_strand_id
1 'polypeptide(L)'
;MRTRMLAVLGAAATVAAAVAGGGVATAQSTGAVYVVHGIPDTPVDVYVDGERALDDFEPLSVQGPLDLPAGSHEVAVFPADAPDNTGEAVIEATADVPADGNVSLVAHLDEAGAPTLTPYANDISAVPAGQARLAVRHDAAAPAVDVRAGGSPVISGLTNPNEQAVVVPAGTVEADVVLAGTQDVVIGPASLTLEEGTATFVHAVGSADDGTLALVPFTITGLGGAPEGVPAGSGEPAVSGALWVAGGSVLTLALAGGVLLLWRRNPAARGS
;
A
#
# COMPACT_ATOMS: atom_id res chain seq x y z
N MET A 1 -20.99 16.77 -83.14
CA MET A 1 -22.41 16.34 -83.06
C MET A 1 -22.77 16.32 -81.58
N ARG A 2 -23.57 17.29 -81.12
CA ARG A 2 -24.99 17.12 -80.78
C ARG A 2 -25.22 16.26 -79.53
N THR A 3 -25.56 16.94 -78.42
CA THR A 3 -26.71 16.70 -77.52
C THR A 3 -26.84 15.28 -76.91
N ARG A 4 -27.03 15.05 -75.60
CA ARG A 4 -28.16 15.40 -74.71
C ARG A 4 -27.75 14.99 -73.28
N MET A 5 -27.90 15.85 -72.25
CA MET A 5 -29.07 15.98 -71.37
C MET A 5 -29.53 14.70 -70.63
N LEU A 6 -29.38 14.76 -69.30
CA LEU A 6 -30.25 14.24 -68.22
C LEU A 6 -30.40 12.73 -68.01
N ALA A 7 -30.07 12.27 -66.78
CA ALA A 7 -31.08 11.98 -65.77
C ALA A 7 -30.42 11.73 -64.40
N VAL A 8 -30.90 12.49 -63.40
CA VAL A 8 -30.61 12.35 -61.97
C VAL A 8 -31.61 11.35 -61.39
N LEU A 9 -31.10 10.34 -60.69
CA LEU A 9 -31.81 9.47 -59.72
C LEU A 9 -30.66 8.97 -58.82
N GLY A 10 -30.49 9.44 -57.59
CA GLY A 10 -31.42 9.29 -56.48
C GLY A 10 -30.99 8.09 -55.63
N ALA A 11 -29.84 8.18 -54.96
CA ALA A 11 -29.37 7.17 -54.00
C ALA A 11 -29.26 7.83 -52.61
N ALA A 12 -30.25 7.54 -51.77
CA ALA A 12 -30.22 7.89 -50.36
C ALA A 12 -29.11 7.08 -49.67
N ALA A 13 -28.13 7.79 -49.11
CA ALA A 13 -27.05 7.20 -48.33
C ALA A 13 -27.56 6.82 -46.95
N THR A 14 -27.69 5.52 -46.67
CA THR A 14 -27.79 4.99 -45.31
C THR A 14 -26.38 4.84 -44.74
N VAL A 15 -25.91 5.84 -44.01
CA VAL A 15 -24.72 5.70 -43.16
C VAL A 15 -25.17 4.98 -41.88
N ALA A 16 -25.04 3.65 -41.88
CA ALA A 16 -25.06 2.87 -40.65
C ALA A 16 -23.70 3.04 -39.97
N ALA A 17 -23.62 3.93 -38.97
CA ALA A 17 -22.47 4.03 -38.11
C ALA A 17 -22.41 2.77 -37.23
N ALA A 18 -21.57 1.81 -37.61
CA ALA A 18 -21.17 0.72 -36.75
C ALA A 18 -20.28 1.28 -35.64
N VAL A 19 -20.90 1.64 -34.51
CA VAL A 19 -20.19 1.76 -33.24
C VAL A 19 -19.82 0.35 -32.80
N ALA A 20 -18.69 -0.14 -33.31
CA ALA A 20 -18.05 -1.33 -32.77
C ALA A 20 -17.82 -1.08 -31.28
N GLY A 21 -18.48 -1.88 -30.44
CA GLY A 21 -18.33 -1.86 -29.00
C GLY A 21 -16.87 -2.14 -28.63
N GLY A 22 -16.08 -1.08 -28.48
CA GLY A 22 -14.95 -1.11 -27.58
C GLY A 22 -15.53 -1.24 -26.19
N GLY A 23 -15.65 -2.47 -25.69
CA GLY A 23 -15.82 -2.68 -24.26
C GLY A 23 -14.68 -1.94 -23.59
N VAL A 24 -15.01 -0.93 -22.78
CA VAL A 24 -14.05 -0.42 -21.81
C VAL A 24 -13.67 -1.63 -20.95
N ALA A 25 -12.43 -2.08 -21.06
CA ALA A 25 -11.88 -2.98 -20.06
C ALA A 25 -11.84 -2.16 -18.77
N THR A 26 -12.86 -2.30 -17.94
CA THR A 26 -12.79 -1.83 -16.56
C THR A 26 -11.65 -2.62 -15.94
N ALA A 27 -10.56 -1.92 -15.58
CA ALA A 27 -9.52 -2.54 -14.77
C ALA A 27 -10.21 -3.04 -13.50
N GLN A 28 -10.27 -4.36 -13.32
CA GLN A 28 -10.76 -4.95 -12.10
C GLN A 28 -9.81 -4.46 -11.00
N SER A 29 -10.34 -3.81 -9.97
CA SER A 29 -9.52 -3.43 -8.81
C SER A 29 -8.89 -4.70 -8.24
N THR A 30 -7.60 -4.65 -7.93
CA THR A 30 -6.86 -5.75 -7.30
C THR A 30 -6.50 -5.38 -5.86
N GLY A 31 -6.18 -6.38 -5.05
CA GLY A 31 -5.58 -6.21 -3.73
C GLY A 31 -4.26 -6.96 -3.64
N ALA A 32 -3.35 -6.47 -2.79
CA ALA A 32 -2.07 -7.10 -2.52
C ALA A 32 -2.22 -8.10 -1.37
N VAL A 33 -1.91 -9.37 -1.63
CA VAL A 33 -2.04 -10.46 -0.66
C VAL A 33 -0.69 -11.06 -0.32
N TYR A 34 -0.35 -11.08 0.97
CA TYR A 34 0.79 -11.81 1.51
C TYR A 34 0.30 -13.11 2.12
N VAL A 35 0.94 -14.23 1.82
CA VAL A 35 0.61 -15.53 2.39
C VAL A 35 1.72 -15.91 3.36
N VAL A 36 1.35 -16.25 4.60
CA VAL A 36 2.28 -16.62 5.67
C VAL A 36 2.02 -18.06 6.08
N HIS A 37 3.06 -18.89 6.11
CA HIS A 37 2.97 -20.27 6.58
C HIS A 37 3.46 -20.42 8.02
N GLY A 38 2.52 -20.62 8.93
CA GLY A 38 2.74 -20.77 10.37
C GLY A 38 2.46 -22.17 10.91
N ILE A 39 2.12 -23.14 10.08
CA ILE A 39 1.93 -24.54 10.53
C ILE A 39 3.30 -25.22 10.53
N PRO A 40 3.76 -25.77 11.67
CA PRO A 40 5.08 -26.37 11.77
C PRO A 40 5.19 -27.69 11.00
N ASP A 41 6.42 -28.02 10.58
CA ASP A 41 6.86 -29.33 10.08
C ASP A 41 6.06 -29.92 8.89
N THR A 42 5.28 -29.11 8.18
CA THR A 42 4.43 -29.58 7.07
C THR A 42 4.51 -28.61 5.89
N PRO A 43 5.19 -28.95 4.77
CA PRO A 43 5.06 -28.19 3.54
C PRO A 43 3.65 -28.34 2.96
N VAL A 44 3.13 -27.28 2.34
CA VAL A 44 1.75 -27.22 1.86
C VAL A 44 1.64 -26.63 0.46
N ASP A 45 0.60 -27.04 -0.26
CA ASP A 45 0.18 -26.39 -1.49
C ASP A 45 -1.02 -25.49 -1.22
N VAL A 46 -0.99 -24.29 -1.79
CA VAL A 46 -2.05 -23.29 -1.62
C VAL A 46 -2.78 -23.11 -2.94
N TYR A 47 -4.09 -23.33 -2.91
CA TYR A 47 -5.00 -23.15 -4.03
C TYR A 47 -5.89 -21.95 -3.77
N VAL A 48 -6.12 -21.14 -4.81
CA VAL A 48 -7.04 -20.01 -4.81
C VAL A 48 -8.02 -20.20 -5.96
N ASP A 49 -9.32 -20.22 -5.67
CA ASP A 49 -10.40 -20.47 -6.63
C ASP A 49 -10.21 -21.76 -7.45
N GLY A 50 -9.60 -22.78 -6.84
CA GLY A 50 -9.31 -24.08 -7.45
C GLY A 50 -8.06 -24.12 -8.33
N GLU A 51 -7.33 -23.02 -8.49
CA GLU A 51 -6.04 -22.96 -9.19
C GLU A 51 -4.88 -22.95 -8.19
N ARG A 52 -3.80 -23.70 -8.46
CA ARG A 52 -2.63 -23.74 -7.57
C ARG A 52 -1.90 -22.40 -7.63
N ALA A 53 -1.86 -21.69 -6.51
CA ALA A 53 -1.18 -20.41 -6.36
C ALA A 53 0.25 -20.57 -5.83
N LEU A 54 0.46 -21.46 -4.85
CA LEU A 54 1.77 -21.79 -4.28
C LEU A 54 1.94 -23.30 -4.24
N ASP A 55 3.15 -23.75 -4.53
CA ASP A 55 3.57 -25.15 -4.66
C ASP A 55 4.74 -25.38 -3.69
N ASP A 56 4.73 -26.48 -2.93
CA ASP A 56 5.77 -26.81 -1.94
C ASP A 56 6.08 -25.63 -1.00
N PHE A 57 5.04 -24.98 -0.46
CA PHE A 57 5.21 -23.80 0.40
C PHE A 57 5.75 -24.23 1.77
N GLU A 58 6.99 -23.82 2.06
CA GLU A 58 7.73 -24.23 3.26
C GLU A 58 7.24 -23.52 4.53
N PRO A 59 7.22 -24.22 5.69
CA PRO A 59 6.84 -23.62 6.96
C PRO A 59 7.77 -22.46 7.35
N LEU A 60 7.26 -21.53 8.15
CA LEU A 60 7.97 -20.34 8.63
C LEU A 60 8.43 -19.39 7.51
N SER A 61 7.70 -19.38 6.40
CA SER A 61 8.02 -18.53 5.25
C SER A 61 6.84 -17.65 4.84
N VAL A 62 7.15 -16.62 4.04
CA VAL A 62 6.18 -15.64 3.54
C VAL A 62 6.33 -15.54 2.03
N GLN A 63 5.21 -15.52 1.31
CA GLN A 63 5.13 -15.27 -0.12
C GLN A 63 4.26 -14.04 -0.40
N GLY A 64 4.61 -13.29 -1.44
CA GLY A 64 3.84 -12.14 -1.91
C GLY A 64 4.68 -10.87 -2.14
N PRO A 65 4.02 -9.75 -2.47
CA PRO A 65 2.57 -9.65 -2.66
C PRO A 65 2.10 -10.40 -3.92
N LEU A 66 0.99 -11.12 -3.79
CA LEU A 66 0.22 -11.67 -4.89
C LEU A 66 -0.89 -10.68 -5.24
N ASP A 67 -1.00 -10.31 -6.52
CA ASP A 67 -2.09 -9.47 -7.00
C ASP A 67 -3.32 -10.33 -7.26
N LEU A 68 -4.30 -10.25 -6.37
CA LEU A 68 -5.60 -10.92 -6.56
C LEU A 68 -6.68 -9.91 -6.92
N PRO A 69 -7.65 -10.29 -7.75
CA PRO A 69 -8.80 -9.43 -7.99
C PRO A 69 -9.54 -9.12 -6.68
N ALA A 70 -10.18 -7.95 -6.58
CA ALA A 70 -10.97 -7.64 -5.40
C ALA A 70 -12.24 -8.52 -5.37
N GLY A 71 -12.55 -9.08 -4.21
CA GLY A 71 -13.69 -9.97 -4.05
C GLY A 71 -13.44 -11.08 -3.04
N SER A 72 -14.38 -12.02 -3.00
CA SER A 72 -14.30 -13.22 -2.17
C SER A 72 -13.58 -14.31 -2.94
N HIS A 73 -12.57 -14.93 -2.34
CA HIS A 73 -11.79 -16.02 -2.92
C HIS A 73 -11.88 -17.25 -2.05
N GLU A 74 -11.99 -18.41 -2.68
CA GLU A 74 -11.90 -19.70 -2.00
C GLU A 74 -10.43 -20.09 -1.88
N VAL A 75 -9.96 -20.28 -0.64
CA VAL A 75 -8.59 -20.68 -0.34
C VAL A 75 -8.62 -22.07 0.26
N ALA A 76 -7.91 -22.99 -0.39
CA ALA A 76 -7.72 -24.36 0.08
C ALA A 76 -6.23 -24.65 0.25
N VAL A 77 -5.88 -25.25 1.39
CA VAL A 77 -4.50 -25.61 1.74
C VAL A 77 -4.42 -27.12 1.86
N PHE A 78 -3.55 -27.74 1.07
CA PHE A 78 -3.33 -29.19 1.06
C PHE A 78 -1.91 -29.52 1.53
N PRO A 79 -1.65 -30.71 2.07
CA PRO A 79 -0.28 -31.18 2.26
C PRO A 79 0.42 -31.28 0.90
N ALA A 80 1.69 -30.91 0.82
CA ALA A 80 2.43 -30.88 -0.47
C ALA A 80 2.51 -32.24 -1.19
N ASP A 81 2.48 -33.35 -0.45
CA ASP A 81 2.48 -34.71 -1.03
C ASP A 81 1.09 -35.21 -1.45
N ALA A 82 0.04 -34.39 -1.29
CA ALA A 82 -1.32 -34.78 -1.67
C ALA A 82 -1.53 -34.73 -3.19
N PRO A 83 -2.36 -35.61 -3.78
CA PRO A 83 -2.65 -35.54 -5.20
C PRO A 83 -3.41 -34.24 -5.53
N ASP A 84 -2.94 -33.52 -6.56
CA ASP A 84 -3.40 -32.17 -6.97
C ASP A 84 -4.90 -31.93 -6.76
N ASN A 85 -5.24 -31.01 -5.85
CA ASN A 85 -6.62 -30.57 -5.55
C ASN A 85 -7.62 -31.74 -5.35
N THR A 86 -7.14 -32.88 -4.85
CA THR A 86 -7.95 -34.07 -4.59
C THR A 86 -7.55 -34.67 -3.25
N GLY A 87 -8.44 -34.59 -2.26
CA GLY A 87 -8.16 -35.10 -0.92
C GLY A 87 -8.87 -34.33 0.17
N GLU A 88 -8.51 -34.62 1.41
CA GLU A 88 -8.93 -33.82 2.56
C GLU A 88 -7.97 -32.63 2.69
N ALA A 89 -8.50 -31.43 2.49
CA ALA A 89 -7.75 -30.21 2.71
C ALA A 89 -7.44 -30.03 4.21
N VAL A 90 -6.26 -29.52 4.51
CA VAL A 90 -5.87 -29.16 5.89
C VAL A 90 -6.66 -27.94 6.34
N ILE A 91 -6.88 -27.01 5.42
CA ILE A 91 -7.69 -25.81 5.65
C ILE A 91 -8.52 -25.52 4.40
N GLU A 92 -9.81 -25.24 4.59
CA GLU A 92 -10.68 -24.63 3.59
C GLU A 92 -11.32 -23.38 4.18
N ALA A 93 -11.13 -22.24 3.54
CA ALA A 93 -11.64 -20.97 4.02
C ALA A 93 -11.98 -20.04 2.87
N THR A 94 -12.88 -19.09 3.14
CA THR A 94 -13.16 -17.98 2.22
C THR A 94 -12.45 -16.73 2.74
N ALA A 95 -11.67 -16.09 1.87
CA ALA A 95 -10.96 -14.87 2.18
C ALA A 95 -11.44 -13.71 1.30
N ASP A 96 -11.78 -12.59 1.92
CA ASP A 96 -12.18 -11.38 1.20
C ASP A 96 -10.97 -10.47 0.95
N VAL A 97 -10.72 -10.18 -0.33
CA VAL A 97 -9.67 -9.27 -0.79
C VAL A 97 -10.29 -7.89 -1.07
N PRO A 98 -9.97 -6.86 -0.26
CA PRO A 98 -10.46 -5.51 -0.50
C PRO A 98 -9.79 -4.88 -1.72
N ALA A 99 -10.56 -4.09 -2.47
CA ALA A 99 -10.04 -3.29 -3.58
C ALA A 99 -8.97 -2.30 -3.11
N ASP A 100 -7.82 -2.31 -3.80
CA ASP A 100 -6.63 -1.52 -3.47
C ASP A 100 -6.11 -1.75 -2.03
N GLY A 101 -6.52 -2.86 -1.41
CA GLY A 101 -6.16 -3.22 -0.05
C GLY A 101 -4.87 -4.02 0.03
N ASN A 102 -4.40 -4.19 1.26
CA ASN A 102 -3.22 -4.99 1.57
C ASN A 102 -3.59 -5.95 2.70
N VAL A 103 -3.50 -7.26 2.46
CA VAL A 103 -3.97 -8.30 3.37
C VAL A 103 -2.88 -9.34 3.57
N SER A 104 -2.77 -9.87 4.78
CA SER A 104 -2.01 -11.09 5.07
C SER A 104 -2.97 -12.25 5.31
N LEU A 105 -2.84 -13.32 4.55
CA LEU A 105 -3.51 -14.60 4.80
C LEU A 105 -2.52 -15.50 5.53
N VAL A 106 -2.82 -15.82 6.79
CA VAL A 106 -1.92 -16.58 7.64
C VAL A 106 -2.52 -17.96 7.85
N ALA A 107 -1.84 -19.00 7.38
CA ALA A 107 -2.16 -20.38 7.72
C ALA A 107 -1.43 -20.72 9.02
N HIS A 108 -2.15 -20.96 10.11
CA HIS A 108 -1.55 -21.15 11.43
C HIS A 108 -2.37 -22.12 12.29
N LEU A 109 -1.93 -22.37 13.53
CA LEU A 109 -2.67 -23.16 14.50
C LEU A 109 -3.53 -22.24 15.38
N ASP A 110 -4.79 -22.61 15.60
CA ASP A 110 -5.66 -21.94 16.58
C ASP A 110 -5.24 -22.25 18.03
N GLU A 111 -5.93 -21.67 19.02
CA GLU A 111 -5.64 -21.92 20.44
C GLU A 111 -5.73 -23.40 20.85
N ALA A 112 -6.48 -24.22 20.10
CA ALA A 112 -6.62 -25.66 20.33
C ALA A 112 -5.61 -26.51 19.55
N GLY A 113 -4.76 -25.90 18.73
CA GLY A 113 -3.80 -26.60 17.87
C GLY A 113 -4.37 -27.08 16.54
N ALA A 114 -5.56 -26.65 16.15
CA ALA A 114 -6.15 -26.99 14.86
C ALA A 114 -5.69 -25.99 13.77
N PRO A 115 -5.33 -26.47 12.57
CA PRO A 115 -5.02 -25.59 11.44
C PRO A 115 -6.18 -24.67 11.06
N THR A 116 -5.89 -23.39 10.86
CA THR A 116 -6.85 -22.36 10.47
C THR A 116 -6.21 -21.33 9.54
N LEU A 117 -7.03 -20.58 8.79
CA LEU A 117 -6.60 -19.46 7.96
C LEU A 117 -7.20 -18.16 8.49
N THR A 118 -6.36 -17.23 8.91
CA THR A 118 -6.80 -15.92 9.41
C THR A 118 -6.38 -14.80 8.44
N PRO A 119 -7.34 -14.02 7.91
CA PRO A 119 -7.04 -12.81 7.15
C PRO A 119 -6.79 -11.62 8.08
N TYR A 120 -5.72 -10.88 7.82
CA TYR A 120 -5.40 -9.64 8.51
C TYR A 120 -5.28 -8.48 7.52
N ALA A 121 -5.99 -7.38 7.78
CA ALA A 121 -5.80 -6.15 7.03
C ALA A 121 -4.49 -5.47 7.47
N ASN A 122 -3.57 -5.26 6.55
CA ASN A 122 -2.29 -4.61 6.83
C ASN A 122 -2.48 -3.09 6.80
N ASP A 123 -2.22 -2.43 7.93
CA ASP A 123 -2.15 -0.97 7.96
C ASP A 123 -0.88 -0.50 7.21
N ILE A 124 -1.09 0.00 6.00
CA ILE A 124 -0.07 0.58 5.12
C ILE A 124 -0.15 2.12 5.07
N SER A 125 -0.81 2.74 6.04
CA SER A 125 -0.79 4.21 6.13
C SER A 125 0.61 4.73 6.43
N ALA A 126 0.87 5.97 6.02
CA ALA A 126 2.19 6.60 6.16
C ALA A 126 2.64 6.66 7.63
N VAL A 127 3.89 6.31 7.86
CA VAL A 127 4.58 6.36 9.14
C VAL A 127 5.31 7.71 9.26
N PRO A 128 5.26 8.37 10.44
CA PRO A 128 5.98 9.63 10.64
C PRO A 128 7.49 9.51 10.36
N ALA A 129 8.11 10.63 9.99
CA ALA A 129 9.55 10.69 9.77
C ALA A 129 10.33 10.23 11.02
N GLY A 130 11.40 9.46 10.80
CA GLY A 130 12.23 8.85 11.83
C GLY A 130 11.59 7.67 12.58
N GLN A 131 10.42 7.19 12.16
CA GLN A 131 9.69 6.12 12.85
C GLN A 131 9.45 4.90 11.94
N ALA A 132 9.12 3.78 12.58
CA ALA A 132 8.73 2.51 11.97
C ALA A 132 7.47 1.98 12.66
N ARG A 133 6.62 1.28 11.92
CA ARG A 133 5.47 0.54 12.48
C ARG A 133 5.90 -0.90 12.74
N LEU A 134 5.58 -1.41 13.93
CA LEU A 134 5.69 -2.82 14.29
C LEU A 134 4.29 -3.35 14.61
N ALA A 135 3.82 -4.32 13.85
CA ALA A 135 2.59 -5.05 14.12
C ALA A 135 2.94 -6.46 14.58
N VAL A 136 2.50 -6.84 15.77
CA VAL A 136 2.69 -8.19 16.32
C VAL A 136 1.36 -8.93 16.30
N ARG A 137 1.37 -10.14 15.75
CA ARG A 137 0.22 -11.03 15.64
C ARG A 137 0.50 -12.30 16.41
N HIS A 138 -0.46 -12.71 17.23
CA HIS A 138 -0.39 -13.98 17.93
C HIS A 138 -1.18 -15.02 17.15
N ASP A 139 -0.49 -15.90 16.46
CA ASP A 139 -1.02 -16.92 15.56
C ASP A 139 -0.61 -18.34 16.03
N ALA A 140 -0.17 -18.49 17.29
CA ALA A 140 0.31 -19.76 17.82
C ALA A 140 -0.74 -20.43 18.73
N ALA A 141 -0.72 -21.76 18.76
CA ALA A 141 -1.40 -22.57 19.75
C ALA A 141 -0.70 -22.42 21.11
N ALA A 142 -0.95 -21.30 21.76
CA ALA A 142 -0.36 -20.95 23.04
C ALA A 142 -1.31 -20.05 23.85
N PRO A 143 -1.16 -20.02 25.19
CA PRO A 143 -1.83 -19.05 26.04
C PRO A 143 -1.52 -17.60 25.65
N ALA A 144 -2.19 -16.65 26.32
CA ALA A 144 -1.91 -15.23 26.18
C ALA A 144 -0.42 -14.93 26.42
N VAL A 145 0.14 -14.01 25.64
CA VAL A 145 1.55 -13.61 25.71
C VAL A 145 1.74 -12.12 25.95
N ASP A 146 2.85 -11.77 26.58
CA ASP A 146 3.35 -10.40 26.65
C ASP A 146 4.59 -10.27 25.75
N VAL A 147 4.62 -9.25 24.90
CA VAL A 147 5.77 -8.94 24.03
C VAL A 147 6.59 -7.85 24.69
N ARG A 148 7.86 -8.14 24.93
CA ARG A 148 8.78 -7.19 25.56
C ARG A 148 9.78 -6.66 24.53
N ALA A 149 10.15 -5.40 24.67
CA ALA A 149 11.24 -4.77 23.94
C ALA A 149 12.24 -4.22 24.96
N GLY A 150 13.53 -4.56 24.81
CA GLY A 150 14.55 -4.18 25.79
C GLY A 150 14.23 -4.65 27.22
N GLY A 151 13.52 -5.76 27.36
CA GLY A 151 13.11 -6.36 28.63
C GLY A 151 11.89 -5.74 29.31
N SER A 152 11.23 -4.73 28.71
CA SER A 152 9.98 -4.15 29.23
C SER A 152 8.78 -4.53 28.37
N PRO A 153 7.62 -4.90 28.94
CA PRO A 153 6.43 -5.24 28.17
C PRO A 153 5.91 -4.01 27.41
N VAL A 154 5.77 -4.15 26.10
CA VAL A 154 5.21 -3.14 25.20
C VAL A 154 3.78 -3.48 24.80
N ILE A 155 3.51 -4.78 24.64
CA ILE A 155 2.20 -5.36 24.37
C ILE A 155 1.95 -6.40 25.45
N SER A 156 0.75 -6.39 26.05
CA SER A 156 0.42 -7.29 27.15
C SER A 156 -0.90 -8.01 26.91
N GLY A 157 -0.94 -9.31 27.21
CA GLY A 157 -2.14 -10.13 27.12
C GLY A 157 -2.65 -10.33 25.70
N LEU A 158 -1.76 -10.42 24.72
CA LEU A 158 -2.14 -10.72 23.33
C LEU A 158 -2.55 -12.20 23.24
N THR A 159 -3.76 -12.47 22.74
CA THR A 159 -4.32 -13.83 22.55
C THR A 159 -4.44 -14.15 21.06
N ASN A 160 -4.52 -15.43 20.70
CA ASN A 160 -4.72 -15.83 19.31
C ASN A 160 -6.20 -15.68 18.91
N PRO A 161 -6.56 -15.13 17.73
CA PRO A 161 -5.73 -14.60 16.64
C PRO A 161 -5.66 -13.05 16.64
N ASN A 162 -5.40 -12.42 17.79
CA ASN A 162 -5.39 -10.96 17.88
C ASN A 162 -4.04 -10.35 17.48
N GLU A 163 -4.10 -9.10 17.03
CA GLU A 163 -2.93 -8.31 16.67
C GLU A 163 -2.85 -7.01 17.48
N GLN A 164 -1.63 -6.48 17.62
CA GLN A 164 -1.42 -5.14 18.12
C GLN A 164 -0.27 -4.45 17.37
N ALA A 165 -0.52 -3.22 16.94
CA ALA A 165 0.45 -2.38 16.27
C ALA A 165 0.95 -1.25 17.17
N VAL A 166 2.24 -0.94 17.08
CA VAL A 166 2.91 0.17 17.75
C VAL A 166 3.79 0.91 16.74
N VAL A 167 3.88 2.23 16.89
CA VAL A 167 4.82 3.04 16.12
C VAL A 167 5.97 3.42 17.04
N VAL A 168 7.20 3.14 16.61
CA VAL A 168 8.41 3.30 17.41
C VAL A 168 9.49 4.03 16.61
N PRO A 169 10.48 4.66 17.26
CA PRO A 169 11.64 5.19 16.55
C PRO A 169 12.34 4.10 15.74
N ALA A 170 12.80 4.43 14.54
CA ALA A 170 13.58 3.52 13.71
C ALA A 170 14.89 3.11 14.41
N GLY A 171 15.28 1.85 14.26
CA GLY A 171 16.47 1.27 14.90
C GLY A 171 16.36 -0.22 15.14
N THR A 172 17.38 -0.79 15.78
CA THR A 172 17.36 -2.20 16.20
C THR A 172 16.78 -2.33 17.59
N VAL A 173 15.82 -3.25 17.74
CA VAL A 173 15.16 -3.56 19.00
C VAL A 173 15.35 -5.05 19.30
N GLU A 174 15.83 -5.35 20.50
CA GLU A 174 15.81 -6.71 21.03
C GLU A 174 14.43 -6.98 21.62
N ALA A 175 13.71 -7.94 21.05
CA ALA A 175 12.39 -8.33 21.50
C ALA A 175 12.35 -9.79 21.97
N ASP A 176 11.52 -10.05 22.97
CA ASP A 176 11.20 -11.42 23.39
C ASP A 176 9.70 -11.51 23.72
N VAL A 177 9.20 -12.74 23.81
CA VAL A 177 7.81 -13.04 24.13
C VAL A 177 7.79 -13.93 25.35
N VAL A 178 7.00 -13.55 26.34
CA VAL A 178 6.78 -14.31 27.57
C VAL A 178 5.32 -14.72 27.71
N LEU A 179 5.04 -15.78 28.47
CA LEU A 179 3.67 -16.07 28.87
C LEU A 179 3.12 -14.92 29.72
N ALA A 180 1.89 -14.50 29.44
CA ALA A 180 1.31 -13.32 30.05
C ALA A 180 1.31 -13.39 31.58
N GLY A 181 1.81 -12.33 32.21
CA GLY A 181 1.90 -12.25 33.68
C GLY A 181 2.99 -13.12 34.32
N THR A 182 3.88 -13.72 33.52
CA THR A 182 5.02 -14.52 34.01
C THR A 182 6.36 -13.91 33.58
N GLN A 183 7.47 -14.61 33.85
CA GLN A 183 8.80 -14.30 33.30
C GLN A 183 9.31 -15.40 32.36
N ASP A 184 8.46 -16.37 32.03
CA ASP A 184 8.82 -17.53 31.23
C ASP A 184 8.89 -17.13 29.76
N VAL A 185 10.13 -17.04 29.25
CA VAL A 185 10.40 -16.71 27.85
C VAL A 185 10.07 -17.92 26.99
N VAL A 186 9.14 -17.72 26.08
CA VAL A 186 8.68 -18.77 25.13
C VAL A 186 9.23 -18.55 23.73
N ILE A 187 9.52 -17.29 23.36
CA ILE A 187 10.14 -16.95 22.08
C ILE A 187 11.17 -15.84 22.29
N GLY A 188 12.36 -16.00 21.70
CA GLY A 188 13.42 -14.99 21.71
C GLY A 188 14.54 -15.23 22.74
N PRO A 189 15.48 -14.27 22.87
CA PRO A 189 15.46 -12.94 22.25
C PRO A 189 15.70 -12.96 20.74
N ALA A 190 15.02 -12.07 20.03
CA ALA A 190 15.16 -11.83 18.60
C ALA A 190 15.50 -10.37 18.32
N SER A 191 16.54 -10.15 17.52
CA SER A 191 16.95 -8.82 17.05
C SER A 191 16.10 -8.39 15.86
N LEU A 192 15.25 -7.38 16.03
CA LEU A 192 14.43 -6.81 14.97
C LEU A 192 15.02 -5.48 14.50
N THR A 193 15.34 -5.38 13.21
CA THR A 193 15.78 -4.13 12.59
C THR A 193 14.57 -3.42 12.00
N LEU A 194 14.17 -2.30 12.62
CA LEU A 194 13.02 -1.51 12.21
C LEU A 194 13.52 -0.29 11.43
N GLU A 195 13.46 -0.36 10.11
CA GLU A 195 13.89 0.73 9.23
C GLU A 195 12.85 1.85 9.18
N GLU A 196 13.30 3.09 9.00
CA GLU A 196 12.42 4.25 8.89
C GLU A 196 11.44 4.11 7.72
N GLY A 197 10.18 4.48 7.95
CA GLY A 197 9.16 4.46 6.90
C GLY A 197 8.79 3.04 6.48
N THR A 198 8.93 2.07 7.37
CA THR A 198 8.51 0.67 7.13
C THR A 198 7.44 0.22 8.11
N ALA A 199 6.68 -0.79 7.71
CA ALA A 199 5.82 -1.56 8.60
C ALA A 199 6.33 -3.01 8.63
N THR A 200 6.79 -3.44 9.81
CA THR A 200 7.20 -4.83 10.05
C THR A 200 6.06 -5.56 10.73
N PHE A 201 5.63 -6.66 10.13
CA PHE A 201 4.61 -7.57 10.66
C PHE A 201 5.31 -8.81 11.18
N VAL A 202 5.12 -9.13 12.47
CA VAL A 202 5.74 -10.26 13.14
C VAL A 202 4.64 -11.22 13.58
N HIS A 203 4.64 -12.41 13.00
CA HIS A 203 3.71 -13.47 13.34
C HIS A 203 4.38 -14.43 14.32
N ALA A 204 3.81 -14.61 15.50
CA ALA A 204 4.19 -15.67 16.43
C ALA A 204 3.35 -16.91 16.11
N VAL A 205 3.97 -17.99 15.63
CA VAL A 205 3.30 -19.18 15.10
C VAL A 205 3.82 -20.45 15.78
N GLY A 206 3.17 -21.60 15.51
CA GLY A 206 3.53 -22.91 16.07
C GLY A 206 2.71 -23.28 17.31
N SER A 207 3.22 -24.22 18.10
CA SER A 207 2.56 -24.76 19.29
C SER A 207 3.46 -24.66 20.51
N ALA A 208 2.92 -24.14 21.61
CA ALA A 208 3.62 -24.08 22.89
C ALA A 208 3.80 -25.48 23.51
N ASP A 209 2.79 -26.33 23.39
CA ASP A 209 2.80 -27.68 23.94
C ASP A 209 3.79 -28.59 23.20
N ASP A 210 3.92 -28.41 21.89
CA ASP A 210 4.84 -29.20 21.04
C ASP A 210 6.25 -28.57 20.94
N GLY A 211 6.45 -27.38 21.49
CA GLY A 211 7.75 -26.69 21.49
C GLY A 211 8.18 -26.20 20.10
N THR A 212 7.24 -25.90 19.22
CA THR A 212 7.48 -25.48 17.82
C THR A 212 7.30 -23.98 17.59
N LEU A 213 7.25 -23.19 18.67
CA LEU A 213 7.05 -21.75 18.59
C LEU A 213 8.16 -21.05 17.81
N ALA A 214 7.78 -20.21 16.86
CA ALA A 214 8.69 -19.45 16.02
C ALA A 214 8.12 -18.07 15.65
N LEU A 215 8.99 -17.18 15.15
CA LEU A 215 8.60 -15.89 14.59
C LEU A 215 8.76 -15.90 13.08
N VAL A 216 7.75 -15.39 12.39
CA VAL A 216 7.79 -15.15 10.94
C VAL A 216 7.61 -13.65 10.69
N PRO A 217 8.72 -12.89 10.62
CA PRO A 217 8.67 -11.47 10.30
C PRO A 217 8.67 -11.23 8.79
N PHE A 218 7.92 -10.23 8.34
CA PHE A 218 8.12 -9.61 7.02
C PHE A 218 7.90 -8.10 7.09
N THR A 219 8.46 -7.37 6.11
CA THR A 219 8.48 -5.92 6.14
C THR A 219 7.92 -5.35 4.83
N ILE A 220 7.02 -4.38 4.96
CA ILE A 220 6.56 -3.53 3.87
C ILE A 220 7.29 -2.19 3.97
N THR A 221 7.92 -1.77 2.88
CA THR A 221 8.73 -0.54 2.80
C THR A 221 7.99 0.58 2.08
N GLY A 222 8.58 1.78 2.03
CA GLY A 222 8.05 2.90 1.26
C GLY A 222 6.86 3.62 1.91
N LEU A 223 6.69 3.45 3.22
CA LEU A 223 5.62 4.08 4.01
C LEU A 223 6.07 5.37 4.69
N GLY A 224 7.26 5.90 4.37
CA GLY A 224 7.77 7.14 4.97
C GLY A 224 6.89 8.34 4.65
N GLY A 225 6.50 9.09 5.69
CA GLY A 225 5.84 10.38 5.55
C GLY A 225 6.77 11.43 4.94
N ALA A 226 6.18 12.45 4.29
CA ALA A 226 6.95 13.61 3.84
C ALA A 226 7.64 14.28 5.04
N PRO A 227 8.89 14.75 4.89
CA PRO A 227 9.59 15.43 5.97
C PRO A 227 8.79 16.66 6.41
N GLU A 228 8.61 16.83 7.72
CA GLU A 228 8.10 18.08 8.27
C GLU A 228 9.12 19.17 7.91
N GLY A 229 8.70 20.16 7.12
CA GLY A 229 9.60 21.13 6.51
C GLY A 229 10.56 21.76 7.51
N VAL A 230 11.83 21.89 7.13
CA VAL A 230 12.82 22.59 7.96
C VAL A 230 12.36 24.04 8.17
N PRO A 231 12.41 24.58 9.40
CA PRO A 231 12.19 26.00 9.64
C PRO A 231 13.27 26.82 8.92
N ALA A 232 13.01 27.20 7.67
CA ALA A 232 13.78 28.23 7.01
C ALA A 232 13.43 29.53 7.73
N GLY A 233 14.28 29.92 8.68
CA GLY A 233 14.15 31.19 9.39
C GLY A 233 13.91 32.29 8.36
N SER A 234 12.81 33.03 8.51
CA SER A 234 12.51 34.19 7.68
C SER A 234 13.54 35.27 7.99
N GLY A 235 14.70 35.21 7.33
CA GLY A 235 15.65 36.31 7.32
C GLY A 235 14.98 37.49 6.63
N GLU A 236 14.65 38.54 7.40
CA GLU A 236 14.30 39.81 6.80
C GLU A 236 15.45 40.25 5.89
N PRO A 237 15.19 40.69 4.64
CA PRO A 237 16.25 41.22 3.81
C PRO A 237 16.87 42.41 4.54
N ALA A 238 18.17 42.32 4.85
CA ALA A 238 18.91 43.45 5.35
C ALA A 238 18.79 44.59 4.33
N VAL A 239 18.01 45.62 4.67
CA VAL A 239 18.04 46.92 3.99
C VAL A 239 19.42 47.52 4.21
N SER A 240 20.38 47.04 3.42
CA SER A 240 21.71 47.62 3.33
C SER A 240 21.54 49.06 2.89
N GLY A 241 21.97 49.98 3.74
CA GLY A 241 21.83 51.41 3.54
C GLY A 241 22.33 51.84 2.16
N ALA A 242 21.40 52.29 1.32
CA ALA A 242 21.68 53.01 0.09
C ALA A 242 20.72 54.21 0.00
N LEU A 243 20.80 55.09 1.00
CA LEU A 243 20.72 56.52 0.71
C LEU A 243 21.79 56.81 -0.36
N TRP A 244 21.48 57.67 -1.34
CA TRP A 244 22.26 58.02 -2.55
C TRP A 244 21.88 57.31 -3.86
N VAL A 245 20.64 57.43 -4.32
CA VAL A 245 20.38 57.73 -5.75
C VAL A 245 19.25 58.77 -5.84
N ALA A 246 19.59 60.01 -5.52
CA ALA A 246 18.88 61.17 -6.06
C ALA A 246 19.76 61.75 -7.17
N GLY A 247 19.28 61.73 -8.41
CA GLY A 247 19.87 62.49 -9.51
C GLY A 247 20.23 61.63 -10.73
N GLY A 248 19.27 61.41 -11.62
CA GLY A 248 19.53 60.80 -12.92
C GLY A 248 18.28 60.48 -13.75
N SER A 249 17.53 61.51 -14.16
CA SER A 249 16.81 61.61 -15.45
C SER A 249 16.16 60.32 -16.00
N VAL A 250 14.85 60.10 -15.81
CA VAL A 250 13.79 60.59 -16.71
C VAL A 250 14.29 60.79 -18.15
N LEU A 251 14.41 59.70 -18.92
CA LEU A 251 14.32 59.67 -20.40
C LEU A 251 14.67 58.26 -20.87
N THR A 252 13.66 57.46 -21.23
CA THR A 252 13.64 56.42 -22.28
C THR A 252 12.61 55.33 -21.98
N LEU A 253 11.32 55.68 -22.01
CA LEU A 253 10.23 54.71 -22.19
C LEU A 253 9.01 55.42 -22.79
N ALA A 254 9.20 55.92 -24.02
CA ALA A 254 8.15 56.55 -24.80
C ALA A 254 8.28 56.16 -26.27
N LEU A 255 8.17 54.88 -26.60
CA LEU A 255 7.89 54.41 -27.97
C LEU A 255 7.18 53.04 -27.94
N ALA A 256 5.93 53.00 -27.46
CA ALA A 256 4.97 51.99 -27.89
C ALA A 256 3.54 52.43 -27.53
N GLY A 257 2.69 52.62 -28.54
CA GLY A 257 1.24 52.54 -28.39
C GLY A 257 0.51 53.85 -28.15
N GLY A 258 0.37 54.67 -29.20
CA GLY A 258 -0.42 55.90 -29.18
C GLY A 258 -1.19 56.14 -30.48
N VAL A 259 -2.10 55.22 -30.79
CA VAL A 259 -3.43 55.47 -31.36
C VAL A 259 -3.51 56.27 -32.67
N LEU A 260 -3.73 55.50 -33.73
CA LEU A 260 -4.62 55.73 -34.88
C LEU A 260 -5.62 56.89 -34.68
N LEU A 261 -5.92 57.59 -35.78
CA LEU A 261 -7.08 58.50 -35.99
C LEU A 261 -6.82 59.95 -35.53
N LEU A 262 -7.09 60.99 -36.31
CA LEU A 262 -7.86 61.09 -37.54
C LEU A 262 -7.51 62.39 -38.26
N TRP A 263 -7.37 62.25 -39.57
CA TRP A 263 -7.43 63.29 -40.56
C TRP A 263 -8.86 63.88 -40.60
N ARG A 264 -9.00 65.20 -40.37
CA ARG A 264 -9.80 66.20 -41.11
C ARG A 264 -10.05 67.42 -40.22
N ARG A 265 -9.25 68.47 -40.38
CA ARG A 265 -9.45 69.64 -41.27
C ARG A 265 -10.35 70.72 -40.63
N ASN A 266 -9.67 71.78 -40.15
CA ASN A 266 -9.85 73.23 -40.41
C ASN A 266 -11.16 73.69 -41.09
N PRO A 267 -11.68 74.92 -40.85
CA PRO A 267 -10.87 76.16 -40.79
C PRO A 267 -11.41 77.35 -39.95
N ALA A 268 -10.62 78.44 -39.94
CA ALA A 268 -11.02 79.86 -40.00
C ALA A 268 -11.84 80.46 -38.82
N ALA A 269 -11.79 81.75 -38.49
CA ALA A 269 -10.99 82.89 -38.88
C ALA A 269 -11.19 83.99 -37.82
N ARG A 270 -10.30 84.98 -37.89
CA ARG A 270 -10.22 86.25 -37.16
C ARG A 270 -11.53 87.05 -37.10
N GLY A 271 -11.62 87.91 -36.09
CA GLY A 271 -12.35 89.17 -36.20
C GLY A 271 -12.51 89.94 -34.89
N SER A 272 -11.59 90.87 -34.61
CA SER A 272 -11.88 92.27 -34.27
C SER A 272 -10.58 93.06 -34.25
#